data_AF-A0A6C0LA24-F1
#
_entry.id   AF-A0A6C0LA24-F1
#
_cell.length_a   1.000
_cell.length_b   1.000
_cell.length_c   1.000
_cell.angle_alpha   90.00
_cell.angle_beta   90.00
_cell.angle_gamma   90.00
#
_symmetry.space_group_name_H-M   'P 1'
#
loop_
_entity.id
_entity.type
_entity.pdbx_description
1 polymer ?
#
loop_
_entity_poly.entity_id
_entity_poly.type
_entity_poly.pdbx_seq_one_letter_code
_entity_poly.pdbx_strand_id
1 'polypeptide(L)'
;MVIRNDTRNTRKEGLDKFYTLPEYSKKCIDKVCELYDIAEWDLIIEPSAGNGSFLNQIPSNKKIGIDILPENEDIIKQDFFDYEPNPIYKNILVIGNPPFGKISSLAIKFFNHSAKWANVIAFIIPRTFRKISVQNRLNNRFHLIYDEELPHNPCCFYPVMSVKCCFQIWEKKETVREFIELPTTHTDWEFLKLGEKDENGQPTPPLNADFALRAYGGNIGVIKTESLDMLRPKSWHWLKSNIDKDILIYRFSLLDYSGSLNTARQNSMGRAELVNIYKEYLDFINSEI
;
A
#
# COMPACT_ATOMS: atom_id res chain seq x y z
N MET A 1 17.64 -25.19 18.87
CA MET A 1 16.62 -24.72 19.82
C MET A 1 16.24 -23.30 19.41
N VAL A 2 15.16 -23.15 18.62
CA VAL A 2 14.74 -21.84 18.11
C VAL A 2 14.01 -21.11 19.21
N ILE A 3 14.64 -20.10 19.80
CA ILE A 3 14.01 -19.21 20.78
C ILE A 3 12.98 -18.38 20.02
N ARG A 4 11.71 -18.79 20.11
CA ARG A 4 10.57 -17.97 19.68
C ARG A 4 10.45 -16.79 20.64
N ASN A 5 11.06 -15.66 20.30
CA ASN A 5 10.77 -14.42 21.02
C ASN A 5 9.34 -13.97 20.69
N ASP A 6 8.51 -13.98 21.73
CA ASP A 6 7.13 -13.55 21.75
C ASP A 6 7.04 -12.05 21.41
N THR A 7 6.29 -11.72 20.36
CA THR A 7 5.99 -10.36 19.87
C THR A 7 5.35 -9.42 20.91
N ARG A 8 5.16 -9.88 22.15
CA ARG A 8 4.66 -9.09 23.29
C ARG A 8 5.70 -8.17 23.91
N ASN A 9 7.01 -8.45 23.76
CA ASN A 9 8.06 -7.63 24.41
C ASN A 9 8.46 -6.35 23.64
N THR A 10 8.03 -6.16 22.40
CA THR A 10 8.36 -4.98 21.57
C THR A 10 7.42 -3.78 21.80
N ARG A 11 6.36 -3.92 22.59
CA ARG A 11 5.38 -2.84 22.83
C ARG A 11 5.81 -1.79 23.87
N LYS A 12 7.01 -1.89 24.45
CA LYS A 12 7.40 -1.07 25.60
C LYS A 12 7.65 0.41 25.29
N GLU A 13 7.79 0.79 24.02
CA GLU A 13 8.10 2.18 23.60
C GLU A 13 7.10 2.78 22.60
N GLY A 14 6.01 2.07 22.25
CA GLY A 14 5.05 2.55 21.24
C GLY A 14 5.58 2.59 19.79
N LEU A 15 6.81 2.16 19.56
CA LEU A 15 7.44 2.00 18.25
C LEU A 15 7.65 0.50 18.00
N ASP A 16 6.79 -0.10 17.16
CA ASP A 16 7.04 -1.45 16.67
C ASP A 16 8.22 -1.40 15.69
N LYS A 17 9.42 -1.80 16.13
CA LYS A 17 10.63 -1.85 15.29
C LYS A 17 10.59 -3.09 14.39
N PHE A 18 10.61 -2.87 13.07
CA PHE A 18 10.73 -3.91 12.06
C PHE A 18 11.91 -3.58 11.14
N TYR A 19 12.91 -4.44 11.12
CA TYR A 19 14.12 -4.27 10.32
C TYR A 19 13.99 -5.06 9.02
N THR A 20 14.42 -4.45 7.92
CA THR A 20 14.59 -5.16 6.64
C THR A 20 15.83 -6.05 6.76
N LEU A 21 15.73 -7.33 6.37
CA LEU A 21 16.91 -8.20 6.38
C LEU A 21 17.94 -7.70 5.35
N PRO A 22 19.25 -7.77 5.64
CA PRO A 22 20.30 -7.25 4.76
C PRO A 22 20.22 -7.73 3.31
N GLU A 23 19.86 -9.00 3.09
CA GLU A 23 19.70 -9.56 1.75
C GLU A 23 18.61 -8.85 0.91
N TYR A 24 17.54 -8.36 1.54
CA TYR A 24 16.45 -7.67 0.84
C TYR A 24 16.72 -6.19 0.65
N SER A 25 17.34 -5.51 1.64
CA SER A 25 17.79 -4.13 1.43
C SER A 25 18.87 -4.08 0.34
N LYS A 26 19.76 -5.08 0.25
CA LYS A 26 20.70 -5.19 -0.87
C LYS A 26 20.00 -5.35 -2.22
N LYS A 27 19.01 -6.25 -2.33
CA LYS A 27 18.22 -6.39 -3.58
C LYS A 27 17.56 -5.08 -4.02
N CYS A 28 17.03 -4.32 -3.06
CA CYS A 28 16.44 -3.01 -3.33
C CYS A 28 17.48 -2.01 -3.83
N ILE A 29 18.68 -1.97 -3.21
CA ILE A 29 19.79 -1.12 -3.64
C ILE A 29 20.27 -1.52 -5.03
N ASP A 30 20.50 -2.82 -5.27
CA ASP A 30 20.92 -3.35 -6.57
C ASP A 30 19.93 -2.94 -7.67
N LYS A 31 18.62 -3.04 -7.39
CA LYS A 31 17.58 -2.60 -8.33
C LYS A 31 17.64 -1.10 -8.65
N VAL A 32 17.96 -0.25 -7.66
CA VAL A 32 18.18 1.18 -7.91
C VAL A 32 19.42 1.38 -8.78
N CYS A 33 20.51 0.66 -8.50
CA CYS A 33 21.75 0.73 -9.29
C CYS A 33 21.60 0.20 -10.73
N GLU A 34 20.63 -0.68 -10.99
CA GLU A 34 20.29 -1.10 -12.36
C GLU A 34 19.62 0.01 -13.17
N LEU A 35 18.87 0.91 -12.51
CA LEU A 35 18.10 1.97 -13.16
C LEU A 35 18.83 3.31 -13.18
N TYR A 36 19.72 3.55 -12.22
CA TYR A 36 20.43 4.81 -12.02
C TYR A 36 21.89 4.56 -11.66
N ASP A 37 22.80 5.39 -12.18
CA ASP A 37 24.19 5.37 -11.74
C ASP A 37 24.29 5.95 -10.32
N ILE A 38 24.79 5.15 -9.39
CA ILE A 38 24.90 5.54 -7.99
C ILE A 38 25.90 6.69 -7.76
N ALA A 39 26.87 6.86 -8.67
CA ALA A 39 27.90 7.90 -8.56
C ALA A 39 27.34 9.31 -8.81
N GLU A 40 26.24 9.41 -9.57
CA GLU A 40 25.58 10.66 -9.98
C GLU A 40 24.76 11.30 -8.85
N TRP A 41 24.48 10.56 -7.77
CA TRP A 41 23.80 11.14 -6.61
C TRP A 41 24.74 12.09 -5.89
N ASP A 42 24.25 13.29 -5.58
CA ASP A 42 24.91 14.22 -4.67
C ASP A 42 24.78 13.75 -3.22
N LEU A 43 23.66 13.11 -2.91
CA LEU A 43 23.36 12.58 -1.59
C LEU A 43 22.34 11.41 -1.68
N ILE A 44 22.60 10.36 -0.91
CA ILE A 44 21.70 9.22 -0.70
C ILE A 44 21.27 9.20 0.76
N ILE A 45 19.96 9.15 1.03
CA ILE A 45 19.43 9.27 2.38
C ILE A 45 18.62 8.01 2.73
N GLU A 46 18.97 7.36 3.83
CA GLU A 46 18.09 6.37 4.49
C GLU A 46 17.29 7.06 5.60
N PRO A 47 15.97 7.29 5.42
CA PRO A 47 15.12 7.82 6.47
C PRO A 47 14.64 6.68 7.40
N SER A 48 14.50 6.97 8.69
CA SER A 48 14.17 5.96 9.71
C SER A 48 15.13 4.76 9.65
N ALA A 49 16.43 5.07 9.63
CA ALA A 49 17.47 4.09 9.33
C ALA A 49 17.55 2.94 10.34
N GLY A 50 17.03 3.08 11.56
CA GLY A 50 17.01 2.04 12.59
C GLY A 50 18.42 1.51 12.89
N ASN A 51 18.71 0.29 12.42
CA ASN A 51 20.01 -0.37 12.54
C ASN A 51 20.95 -0.17 11.33
N GLY A 52 20.54 0.63 10.34
CA GLY A 52 21.30 0.94 9.13
C GLY A 52 21.25 -0.16 8.06
N SER A 53 20.16 -0.92 7.99
CA SER A 53 20.04 -2.04 7.03
C SER A 53 20.31 -1.63 5.58
N PHE A 54 19.84 -0.45 5.14
CA PHE A 54 20.22 0.08 3.83
C PHE A 54 21.55 0.84 3.90
N LEU A 55 21.74 1.73 4.89
CA LEU A 55 22.91 2.62 5.03
C LEU A 55 24.23 1.85 4.91
N ASN A 56 24.33 0.72 5.62
CA ASN A 56 25.55 -0.07 5.69
C ASN A 56 25.91 -0.70 4.33
N GLN A 57 24.94 -0.85 3.41
CA GLN A 57 25.10 -1.55 2.14
C GLN A 57 25.12 -0.65 0.92
N ILE A 58 24.74 0.64 1.05
CA ILE A 58 24.81 1.61 -0.06
C ILE A 58 26.28 1.77 -0.50
N PRO A 59 26.62 1.48 -1.78
CA PRO A 59 27.99 1.56 -2.28
C PRO A 59 28.37 3.00 -2.69
N SER A 60 28.23 3.94 -1.76
CA SER A 60 28.61 5.35 -1.94
C SER A 60 29.07 5.93 -0.60
N ASN A 61 29.99 6.90 -0.64
CA ASN A 61 30.36 7.71 0.52
C ASN A 61 29.45 8.94 0.70
N LYS A 62 28.68 9.30 -0.33
CA LYS A 62 27.70 10.41 -0.29
C LYS A 62 26.37 9.92 0.29
N LYS A 63 26.41 9.34 1.49
CA LYS A 63 25.24 8.74 2.14
C LYS A 63 25.09 9.16 3.58
N ILE A 64 23.86 9.24 4.06
CA ILE A 64 23.53 9.47 5.47
C ILE A 64 22.33 8.62 5.88
N GLY A 65 22.30 8.21 7.14
CA GLY A 65 21.11 7.65 7.78
C GLY A 65 20.58 8.63 8.80
N ILE A 66 19.25 8.71 8.91
CA ILE A 66 18.57 9.57 9.91
C ILE A 66 17.56 8.71 10.66
N ASP A 67 17.59 8.76 12.00
CA ASP A 67 16.59 8.09 12.84
C ASP A 67 16.36 8.86 14.15
N ILE A 68 15.16 8.77 14.71
CA ILE A 68 14.82 9.39 16.00
C ILE A 68 15.50 8.65 17.16
N LEU A 69 15.68 7.33 17.02
CA LEU A 69 16.25 6.40 18.00
C LEU A 69 17.21 5.43 17.28
N PRO A 70 18.35 5.93 16.77
CA PRO A 70 19.29 5.11 16.00
C PRO A 70 19.92 4.00 16.85
N GLU A 71 20.21 2.89 16.21
CA GLU A 71 20.91 1.73 16.81
C GLU A 71 22.34 1.56 16.26
N ASN A 72 22.84 2.57 15.55
CA ASN A 72 24.19 2.65 15.03
C ASN A 72 24.71 4.09 15.20
N GLU A 73 25.97 4.24 15.60
CA GLU A 73 26.65 5.53 15.80
C GLU A 73 26.80 6.34 14.50
N ASP A 74 26.81 5.67 13.34
CA ASP A 74 26.89 6.30 12.02
C ASP A 74 25.57 6.95 11.56
N ILE A 75 24.49 6.81 12.34
CA ILE A 75 23.16 7.34 12.02
C ILE A 75 22.91 8.63 12.80
N ILE A 76 22.50 9.67 12.07
CA ILE A 76 22.18 10.98 12.65
C ILE A 76 20.90 10.85 13.49
N LYS A 77 21.00 11.14 14.79
CA LYS A 77 19.85 11.16 15.71
C LYS A 77 19.01 12.42 15.49
N GLN A 78 17.93 12.32 14.73
CA GLN A 78 17.04 13.44 14.40
C GLN A 78 15.66 12.94 13.93
N ASP A 79 14.60 13.74 14.11
CA ASP A 79 13.34 13.52 13.40
C ASP A 79 13.52 13.83 11.91
N PHE A 80 13.25 12.85 11.06
CA PHE A 80 13.36 13.01 9.61
C PHE A 80 12.44 14.13 9.07
N PHE A 81 11.30 14.40 9.73
CA PHE A 81 10.40 15.48 9.30
C PHE A 81 10.97 16.89 9.55
N ASP A 82 11.95 17.00 10.44
CA ASP A 82 12.68 18.25 10.69
C ASP A 82 13.97 18.34 9.86
N TYR A 83 14.32 17.27 9.12
CA TYR A 83 15.51 17.26 8.28
C TYR A 83 15.27 17.93 6.92
N GLU A 84 16.22 18.78 6.53
CA GLU A 84 16.36 19.32 5.19
C GLU A 84 17.82 19.15 4.72
N PRO A 85 18.06 18.65 3.50
CA PRO A 85 19.41 18.53 2.96
C PRO A 85 20.01 19.91 2.67
N ASN A 86 21.35 19.98 2.65
CA ASN A 86 22.02 21.21 2.22
C ASN A 86 21.57 21.57 0.78
N PRO A 87 21.13 22.82 0.52
CA PRO A 87 20.65 23.24 -0.80
C PRO A 87 21.67 23.09 -1.94
N ILE A 88 22.94 22.85 -1.64
CA ILE A 88 23.97 22.53 -2.64
C ILE A 88 23.71 21.19 -3.34
N TYR A 89 23.08 20.23 -2.66
CA TYR A 89 22.73 18.94 -3.24
C TYR A 89 21.53 19.11 -4.17
N LYS A 90 21.69 18.77 -5.45
CA LYS A 90 20.67 18.94 -6.50
C LYS A 90 20.08 17.63 -6.98
N ASN A 91 20.85 16.54 -6.87
CA ASN A 91 20.43 15.21 -7.26
C ASN A 91 20.42 14.29 -6.03
N ILE A 92 19.23 14.07 -5.45
CA ILE A 92 19.08 13.34 -4.19
C ILE A 92 18.21 12.09 -4.36
N LEU A 93 18.72 10.97 -3.86
CA LEU A 93 18.00 9.71 -3.70
C LEU A 93 17.60 9.52 -2.24
N VAL A 94 16.34 9.15 -2.01
CA VAL A 94 15.89 8.66 -0.70
C VAL A 94 15.51 7.20 -0.84
N ILE A 95 16.16 6.32 -0.07
CA ILE A 95 15.97 4.88 -0.15
C ILE A 95 15.85 4.27 1.25
N GLY A 96 14.89 3.36 1.46
CA GLY A 96 14.76 2.68 2.75
C GLY A 96 13.42 2.02 3.01
N ASN A 97 13.14 1.75 4.28
CA ASN A 97 11.89 1.16 4.76
C ASN A 97 11.26 2.10 5.81
N PRO A 98 10.53 3.15 5.40
CA PRO A 98 9.93 4.08 6.35
C PRO A 98 8.85 3.39 7.20
N PRO A 99 8.58 3.87 8.42
CA PRO A 99 7.51 3.32 9.25
C PRO A 99 6.14 3.53 8.60
N PHE A 100 5.29 2.49 8.62
CA PHE A 100 4.06 2.48 7.81
C PHE A 100 2.93 3.32 8.40
N GLY A 101 2.74 3.30 9.72
CA GLY A 101 1.61 3.93 10.40
C GLY A 101 0.25 3.30 10.04
N LYS A 102 -0.82 3.82 10.65
CA LYS A 102 -2.19 3.32 10.40
C LYS A 102 -2.61 3.65 8.97
N ILE A 103 -3.03 2.64 8.20
CA ILE A 103 -3.49 2.80 6.79
C ILE A 103 -2.42 3.54 5.96
N SER A 104 -1.16 3.16 6.15
CA SER A 104 0.00 3.70 5.40
C SER A 104 0.22 5.21 5.58
N SER A 105 -0.43 5.82 6.58
CA SER A 105 -0.42 7.28 6.78
C SER A 105 0.96 7.85 7.03
N LEU A 106 1.83 7.11 7.73
CA LEU A 106 3.16 7.59 8.07
C LEU A 106 4.10 7.45 6.87
N ALA A 107 4.08 6.31 6.17
CA ALA A 107 4.86 6.14 4.95
C ALA A 107 4.52 7.20 3.88
N ILE A 108 3.24 7.60 3.76
CA ILE A 108 2.82 8.69 2.86
C ILE A 108 3.44 10.03 3.30
N LYS A 109 3.52 10.30 4.61
CA LYS A 109 4.17 11.52 5.12
C LYS A 109 5.67 11.50 4.82
N PHE A 110 6.35 10.38 5.05
CA PHE A 110 7.77 10.20 4.69
C PHE A 110 7.99 10.46 3.21
N PHE A 111 7.19 9.83 2.34
CA PHE A 111 7.24 10.06 0.90
C PHE A 111 7.09 11.53 0.52
N ASN A 112 6.04 12.19 1.03
CA ASN A 112 5.78 13.59 0.68
C ASN A 112 6.79 14.56 1.27
N HIS A 113 7.39 14.23 2.42
CA HIS A 113 8.50 15.02 2.98
C HIS A 113 9.75 14.88 2.12
N SER A 114 10.13 13.66 1.75
CA SER A 114 11.21 13.39 0.81
C SER A 114 10.99 14.10 -0.53
N ALA A 115 9.76 14.11 -1.04
CA ALA A 115 9.40 14.73 -2.32
C ALA A 115 9.63 16.24 -2.40
N LYS A 116 9.85 16.92 -1.27
CA LYS A 116 10.19 18.35 -1.25
C LYS A 116 11.53 18.63 -1.93
N TRP A 117 12.49 17.71 -1.82
CA TRP A 117 13.88 17.93 -2.25
C TRP A 117 14.50 16.73 -2.99
N ALA A 118 13.92 15.54 -2.92
CA ALA A 118 14.41 14.37 -3.64
C ALA A 118 14.08 14.42 -5.15
N ASN A 119 14.90 13.72 -5.93
CA ASN A 119 14.66 13.44 -7.34
C ASN A 119 14.11 12.03 -7.51
N VAL A 120 14.60 11.07 -6.71
CA VAL A 120 14.11 9.69 -6.68
C VAL A 120 13.82 9.26 -5.25
N ILE A 121 12.71 8.55 -5.07
CA ILE A 121 12.29 7.93 -3.82
C ILE A 121 12.09 6.43 -4.05
N ALA A 122 12.83 5.60 -3.33
CA ALA A 122 12.85 4.15 -3.46
C ALA A 122 12.51 3.49 -2.11
N PHE A 123 11.26 3.11 -1.89
CA PHE A 123 10.81 2.62 -0.59
C PHE A 123 10.24 1.21 -0.60
N ILE A 124 10.53 0.49 0.49
CA ILE A 124 9.71 -0.63 0.94
C ILE A 124 8.49 -0.05 1.66
N ILE A 125 7.30 -0.39 1.15
CA ILE A 125 6.02 0.18 1.60
C ILE A 125 4.90 -0.87 1.53
N PRO A 126 3.78 -0.67 2.26
CA PRO A 126 2.65 -1.60 2.17
C PRO A 126 2.07 -1.64 0.76
N ARG A 127 1.64 -2.81 0.30
CA ARG A 127 1.00 -3.01 -1.03
C ARG A 127 -0.20 -2.09 -1.32
N THR A 128 -0.79 -1.46 -0.30
CA THR A 128 -1.80 -0.42 -0.48
C THR A 128 -1.32 0.76 -1.33
N PHE A 129 -0.01 1.01 -1.46
CA PHE A 129 0.54 2.03 -2.35
C PHE A 129 0.25 1.79 -3.83
N ARG A 130 -0.11 0.55 -4.21
CA ARG A 130 -0.63 0.25 -5.55
C ARG A 130 -2.06 0.75 -5.78
N LYS A 131 -2.79 1.15 -4.73
CA LYS A 131 -4.17 1.67 -4.89
C LYS A 131 -4.15 3.13 -5.31
N ILE A 132 -5.01 3.47 -6.28
CA ILE A 132 -5.21 4.84 -6.79
C ILE A 132 -5.47 5.84 -5.63
N SER A 133 -6.30 5.46 -4.66
CA SER A 133 -6.60 6.30 -3.49
C SER A 133 -5.37 6.66 -2.63
N VAL A 134 -4.33 5.81 -2.62
CA VAL A 134 -3.05 6.12 -1.96
C VAL A 134 -2.16 6.94 -2.89
N GLN A 135 -2.06 6.59 -4.16
CA GLN A 135 -1.23 7.33 -5.13
C GLN A 135 -1.68 8.80 -5.31
N ASN A 136 -2.97 9.07 -5.22
CA ASN A 136 -3.53 10.43 -5.23
C ASN A 136 -3.09 11.28 -4.02
N ARG A 137 -2.60 10.65 -2.94
CA ARG A 137 -2.12 11.34 -1.73
C ARG A 137 -0.60 11.56 -1.76
N LEU A 138 0.10 10.98 -2.72
CA LEU A 138 1.52 11.20 -2.95
C LEU A 138 1.72 12.47 -3.77
N ASN A 139 2.88 13.11 -3.62
CA ASN A 139 3.27 14.25 -4.45
C ASN A 139 3.05 13.91 -5.94
N ASN A 140 2.29 14.75 -6.64
CA ASN A 140 1.85 14.48 -8.01
C ASN A 140 2.97 14.63 -9.04
N ARG A 141 4.12 15.21 -8.70
CA ARG A 141 5.29 15.23 -9.59
C ARG A 141 6.08 13.94 -9.61
N PHE A 142 5.83 13.01 -8.68
CA PHE A 142 6.52 11.73 -8.65
C PHE A 142 5.76 10.68 -9.45
N HIS A 143 6.44 10.01 -10.38
CA HIS A 143 5.88 8.97 -11.23
C HIS A 143 6.49 7.62 -10.88
N LEU A 144 5.66 6.57 -10.83
CA LEU A 144 6.11 5.21 -10.52
C LEU A 144 6.94 4.69 -11.69
N ILE A 145 8.19 4.33 -11.43
CA ILE A 145 9.14 3.77 -12.41
C ILE A 145 9.29 2.27 -12.23
N TYR A 146 9.23 1.79 -10.98
CA TYR A 146 9.40 0.39 -10.65
C TYR A 146 8.48 -0.03 -9.52
N ASP A 147 7.92 -1.24 -9.61
CA ASP A 147 7.12 -1.88 -8.56
C ASP A 147 7.45 -3.37 -8.52
N GLU A 148 7.82 -3.87 -7.35
CA GLU A 148 8.08 -5.28 -7.10
C GLU A 148 7.42 -5.73 -5.80
N GLU A 149 6.77 -6.89 -5.83
CA GLU A 149 6.24 -7.51 -4.62
C GLU A 149 7.36 -8.13 -3.79
N LEU A 150 7.42 -7.79 -2.49
CA LEU A 150 8.38 -8.43 -1.59
C LEU A 150 7.80 -9.77 -1.08
N PRO A 151 8.65 -10.80 -0.91
CA PRO A 151 8.18 -12.09 -0.47
C PRO A 151 7.62 -12.03 0.95
N HIS A 152 6.48 -12.68 1.11
CA HIS A 152 5.87 -12.90 2.41
C HIS A 152 6.43 -14.16 3.10
N ASN A 153 6.88 -15.14 2.31
CA ASN A 153 7.49 -16.38 2.79
C ASN A 153 8.67 -16.79 1.87
N PRO A 154 9.92 -16.80 2.34
CA PRO A 154 10.35 -16.33 3.67
C PRO A 154 10.08 -14.83 3.87
N CYS A 155 9.83 -14.42 5.11
CA CYS A 155 9.54 -13.02 5.44
C CYS A 155 10.82 -12.17 5.28
N CYS A 156 10.71 -11.02 4.62
CA CYS A 156 11.82 -10.09 4.41
C CYS A 156 12.15 -9.19 5.61
N PHE A 157 11.42 -9.33 6.72
CA PHE A 157 11.58 -8.51 7.92
C PHE A 157 11.87 -9.33 9.18
N TYR A 158 12.58 -8.70 10.12
CA TYR A 158 12.76 -9.18 11.47
C TYR A 158 12.37 -8.08 12.48
N PRO A 159 11.59 -8.38 13.53
CA PRO A 159 10.83 -9.61 13.73
C PRO A 159 9.80 -9.83 12.60
N VAL A 160 9.35 -11.08 12.44
CA VAL A 160 8.43 -11.46 11.36
C VAL A 160 7.12 -10.66 11.47
N MET A 161 6.67 -10.09 10.36
CA MET A 161 5.41 -9.36 10.26
C MET A 161 4.54 -9.87 9.12
N SER A 162 3.22 -9.76 9.29
CA SER A 162 2.21 -10.23 8.33
C SER A 162 1.77 -9.21 7.30
N VAL A 163 2.43 -8.04 7.27
CA VAL A 163 2.07 -7.00 6.32
C VAL A 163 2.64 -7.36 4.96
N LYS A 164 1.80 -7.28 3.93
CA LYS A 164 2.24 -7.43 2.54
C LYS A 164 2.87 -6.13 2.07
N CYS A 165 4.12 -6.20 1.64
CA CYS A 165 4.91 -5.07 1.19
C CYS A 165 5.28 -5.20 -0.28
N CYS A 166 5.59 -4.06 -0.89
CA CYS A 166 6.21 -3.94 -2.18
C CYS A 166 7.39 -2.97 -2.05
N PHE A 167 8.37 -3.12 -2.94
CA PHE A 167 9.39 -2.12 -3.18
C PHE A 167 8.97 -1.30 -4.39
N GLN A 168 8.93 0.03 -4.24
CA GLN A 168 8.60 0.94 -5.33
C GLN A 168 9.67 2.01 -5.50
N ILE A 169 9.98 2.33 -6.75
CA ILE A 169 10.86 3.44 -7.13
C ILE A 169 10.03 4.48 -7.87
N TRP A 170 10.09 5.71 -7.39
CA TRP A 170 9.36 6.86 -7.91
C TRP A 170 10.34 7.95 -8.30
N GLU A 171 10.15 8.54 -9.47
CA GLU A 171 11.01 9.61 -10.01
C GLU A 171 10.21 10.90 -10.18
N LYS A 172 10.81 12.02 -9.76
CA LYS A 172 10.26 13.36 -9.94
C LYS A 172 10.37 13.78 -11.41
N LYS A 173 9.25 14.19 -12.00
CA LYS A 173 9.17 14.73 -13.36
C LYS A 173 8.64 16.16 -13.34
N GLU A 174 8.83 16.85 -14.46
CA GLU A 174 8.27 18.18 -14.66
C GLU A 174 6.75 18.17 -14.81
N THR A 175 6.21 17.11 -15.41
CA THR A 175 4.77 16.90 -15.53
C THR A 175 4.19 16.37 -14.24
N VAL A 176 3.00 16.86 -13.89
CA VAL A 176 2.22 16.32 -12.78
C VAL A 176 1.36 15.15 -13.26
N ARG A 177 1.21 14.12 -12.44
CA ARG A 177 0.20 13.09 -12.60
C ARG A 177 -1.19 13.68 -12.40
N GLU A 178 -2.15 13.16 -13.16
CA GLU A 178 -3.56 13.50 -12.99
C GLU A 178 -4.10 12.94 -11.67
N PHE A 179 -5.03 13.67 -11.06
CA PHE A 179 -5.80 13.17 -9.94
C PHE A 179 -6.93 12.29 -10.49
N ILE A 180 -6.95 11.03 -10.06
CA ILE A 180 -7.94 10.06 -10.56
C ILE A 180 -9.09 9.95 -9.54
N GLU A 181 -10.25 10.50 -9.87
CA GLU A 181 -11.46 10.28 -9.08
C GLU A 181 -12.15 8.98 -9.51
N LEU A 182 -12.17 7.99 -8.61
CA LEU A 182 -12.84 6.72 -8.89
C LEU A 182 -14.36 6.86 -8.75
N PRO A 183 -15.14 6.29 -9.69
CA PRO A 183 -16.60 6.32 -9.61
C PRO A 183 -17.08 5.54 -8.39
N THR A 184 -18.07 6.07 -7.66
CA THR A 184 -18.61 5.41 -6.46
C THR A 184 -20.00 4.79 -6.64
N THR A 185 -20.60 4.99 -7.81
CA THR A 185 -21.95 4.54 -8.17
C THR A 185 -22.02 4.11 -9.62
N HIS A 186 -23.02 3.29 -9.96
CA HIS A 186 -23.33 2.86 -11.31
C HIS A 186 -24.85 2.75 -11.46
N THR A 187 -25.37 2.86 -12.68
CA THR A 187 -26.82 2.79 -12.94
C THR A 187 -27.40 1.39 -12.72
N ASP A 188 -26.60 0.36 -12.99
CA ASP A 188 -27.06 -1.04 -13.00
C ASP A 188 -27.34 -1.61 -11.59
N TRP A 189 -26.87 -0.97 -10.52
CA TRP A 189 -27.15 -1.40 -9.14
C TRP A 189 -27.06 -0.27 -8.12
N GLU A 190 -27.60 -0.54 -6.93
CA GLU A 190 -27.43 0.29 -5.75
C GLU A 190 -26.67 -0.46 -4.66
N PHE A 191 -25.77 0.25 -3.96
CA PHE A 191 -25.18 -0.28 -2.73
C PHE A 191 -26.09 -0.02 -1.54
N LEU A 192 -26.60 -1.08 -0.93
CA LEU A 192 -27.43 -0.96 0.26
C LEU A 192 -26.60 -0.56 1.49
N LYS A 193 -27.22 0.23 2.37
CA LYS A 193 -26.67 0.54 3.70
C LYS A 193 -26.85 -0.67 4.60
N LEU A 194 -25.92 -0.90 5.53
CA LEU A 194 -26.06 -1.98 6.50
C LEU A 194 -27.32 -1.77 7.36
N GLY A 195 -27.89 -2.87 7.85
CA GLY A 195 -29.03 -2.86 8.76
C GLY A 195 -28.69 -2.32 10.15
N GLU A 196 -29.70 -2.28 11.01
CA GLU A 196 -29.57 -1.83 12.40
C GLU A 196 -28.60 -2.70 13.19
N LYS A 197 -28.13 -2.18 14.32
CA LYS A 197 -27.21 -2.93 15.18
C LYS A 197 -27.97 -4.00 15.96
N ASP A 198 -27.36 -5.17 16.09
CA ASP A 198 -27.79 -6.24 16.99
C ASP A 198 -27.48 -5.91 18.46
N GLU A 199 -27.85 -6.83 19.36
CA GLU A 199 -27.59 -6.76 20.80
C GLU A 199 -26.10 -6.61 21.16
N ASN A 200 -25.19 -7.03 20.27
CA ASN A 200 -23.74 -6.94 20.43
C ASN A 200 -23.15 -5.68 19.76
N GLY A 201 -24.01 -4.77 19.30
CA GLY A 201 -23.61 -3.53 18.63
C GLY A 201 -23.03 -3.74 17.22
N GLN A 202 -23.18 -4.92 16.62
CA GLN A 202 -22.76 -5.19 15.24
C GLN A 202 -23.90 -4.90 14.27
N PRO A 203 -23.63 -4.25 13.12
CA PRO A 203 -24.66 -4.03 12.11
C PRO A 203 -25.16 -5.38 11.57
N THR A 204 -26.45 -5.46 11.25
CA THR A 204 -27.10 -6.61 10.60
C THR A 204 -27.08 -6.50 9.06
N PRO A 205 -27.34 -7.59 8.32
CA PRO A 205 -27.56 -7.53 6.88
C PRO A 205 -28.69 -6.54 6.52
N PRO A 206 -28.60 -5.81 5.39
CA PRO A 206 -29.71 -5.02 4.88
C PRO A 206 -30.90 -5.90 4.50
N LEU A 207 -32.10 -5.32 4.62
CA LEU A 207 -33.31 -5.87 4.01
C LEU A 207 -33.27 -5.62 2.49
N ASN A 208 -33.86 -6.54 1.72
CA ASN A 208 -34.07 -6.43 0.27
C ASN A 208 -32.79 -6.37 -0.58
N ALA A 209 -31.68 -6.94 -0.11
CA ALA A 209 -30.54 -7.22 -0.98
C ALA A 209 -30.89 -8.35 -1.96
N ASP A 210 -30.61 -8.15 -3.25
CA ASP A 210 -30.76 -9.22 -4.25
C ASP A 210 -29.64 -10.25 -4.14
N PHE A 211 -28.42 -9.77 -3.84
CA PHE A 211 -27.26 -10.59 -3.58
C PHE A 211 -26.18 -9.82 -2.79
N ALA A 212 -25.20 -10.56 -2.29
CA ALA A 212 -24.03 -10.02 -1.61
C ALA A 212 -22.75 -10.43 -2.35
N LEU A 213 -21.81 -9.49 -2.50
CA LEU A 213 -20.51 -9.71 -3.13
C LEU A 213 -19.38 -9.52 -2.10
N ARG A 214 -18.50 -10.52 -1.96
CA ARG A 214 -17.47 -10.52 -0.91
C ARG A 214 -16.50 -9.38 -1.14
N ALA A 215 -16.40 -8.48 -0.17
CA ALA A 215 -15.63 -7.24 -0.26
C ALA A 215 -14.37 -7.21 0.61
N TYR A 216 -14.35 -7.97 1.71
CA TYR A 216 -13.25 -8.02 2.67
C TYR A 216 -12.97 -9.44 3.15
N GLY A 217 -11.70 -9.82 3.28
CA GLY A 217 -11.26 -11.15 3.72
C GLY A 217 -10.74 -12.01 2.58
N GLY A 218 -10.93 -13.33 2.64
CA GLY A 218 -10.57 -14.24 1.55
C GLY A 218 -11.63 -14.28 0.45
N ASN A 219 -11.25 -14.71 -0.75
CA ASN A 219 -12.13 -14.95 -1.90
C ASN A 219 -13.01 -13.74 -2.27
N ILE A 220 -12.38 -12.59 -2.49
CA ILE A 220 -13.05 -11.38 -2.97
C ILE A 220 -13.70 -11.65 -4.34
N GLY A 221 -14.90 -11.13 -4.56
CA GLY A 221 -15.69 -11.38 -5.77
C GLY A 221 -16.65 -12.57 -5.68
N VAL A 222 -16.58 -13.39 -4.62
CA VAL A 222 -17.60 -14.42 -4.38
C VAL A 222 -18.98 -13.78 -4.22
N ILE A 223 -19.97 -14.31 -4.93
CA ILE A 223 -21.37 -13.87 -4.88
C ILE A 223 -22.20 -14.86 -4.06
N LYS A 224 -23.12 -14.34 -3.25
CA LYS A 224 -24.13 -15.09 -2.51
C LYS A 224 -25.51 -14.53 -2.80
N THR A 225 -26.45 -15.41 -3.12
CA THR A 225 -27.87 -15.10 -3.42
C THR A 225 -28.83 -15.69 -2.39
N GLU A 226 -28.34 -16.59 -1.53
CA GLU A 226 -29.12 -17.33 -0.53
C GLU A 226 -28.50 -17.16 0.85
N SER A 227 -29.33 -17.34 1.89
CA SER A 227 -28.94 -17.24 3.30
C SER A 227 -28.17 -15.95 3.60
N LEU A 228 -28.64 -14.85 3.00
CA LEU A 228 -28.03 -13.53 3.10
C LEU A 228 -28.02 -13.01 4.54
N ASP A 229 -29.06 -13.32 5.31
CA ASP A 229 -29.22 -13.05 6.72
C ASP A 229 -28.11 -13.65 7.61
N MET A 230 -27.46 -14.73 7.14
CA MET A 230 -26.39 -15.42 7.88
C MET A 230 -24.99 -14.82 7.63
N LEU A 231 -24.86 -13.86 6.70
CA LEU A 231 -23.57 -13.30 6.31
C LEU A 231 -23.11 -12.20 7.28
N ARG A 232 -21.80 -12.18 7.59
CA ARG A 232 -21.19 -11.12 8.40
C ARG A 232 -21.23 -9.77 7.67
N PRO A 233 -21.98 -8.75 8.13
CA PRO A 233 -22.36 -7.62 7.27
C PRO A 233 -21.23 -6.75 6.76
N LYS A 234 -20.18 -6.58 7.56
CA LYS A 234 -18.99 -5.78 7.19
C LYS A 234 -18.07 -6.48 6.17
N SER A 235 -18.31 -7.74 5.83
CA SER A 235 -17.46 -8.51 4.90
C SER A 235 -17.92 -8.44 3.44
N TRP A 236 -19.07 -7.83 3.17
CA TRP A 236 -19.73 -7.87 1.86
C TRP A 236 -20.16 -6.47 1.40
N HIS A 237 -20.15 -6.28 0.08
CA HIS A 237 -21.01 -5.30 -0.55
C HIS A 237 -22.39 -5.92 -0.70
N TRP A 238 -23.41 -5.14 -0.39
CA TRP A 238 -24.82 -5.54 -0.46
C TRP A 238 -25.46 -4.81 -1.63
N LEU A 239 -26.00 -5.56 -2.59
CA LEU A 239 -26.41 -5.00 -3.88
C LEU A 239 -27.90 -5.22 -4.10
N LYS A 240 -28.54 -4.18 -4.63
CA LYS A 240 -29.86 -4.24 -5.25
C LYS A 240 -29.71 -3.94 -6.73
N SER A 241 -30.18 -4.85 -7.58
CA SER A 241 -30.06 -4.74 -9.02
C SER A 241 -31.11 -3.78 -9.58
N ASN A 242 -30.69 -2.92 -10.51
CA ASN A 242 -31.59 -2.08 -11.31
C ASN A 242 -31.79 -2.63 -12.73
N ILE A 243 -31.07 -3.70 -13.08
CA ILE A 243 -31.24 -4.48 -14.30
C ILE A 243 -31.65 -5.92 -13.95
N ASP A 244 -31.77 -6.79 -14.96
CA ASP A 244 -31.94 -8.22 -14.71
C ASP A 244 -30.82 -8.73 -13.79
N LYS A 245 -31.24 -9.33 -12.66
CA LYS A 245 -30.34 -9.75 -11.58
C LYS A 245 -29.31 -10.76 -12.07
N ASP A 246 -29.74 -11.71 -12.90
CA ASP A 246 -28.87 -12.80 -13.35
C ASP A 246 -27.84 -12.28 -14.38
N ILE A 247 -28.23 -11.31 -15.22
CA ILE A 247 -27.28 -10.57 -16.07
C ILE A 247 -26.23 -9.85 -15.22
N LEU A 248 -26.65 -9.13 -14.17
CA LEU A 248 -25.71 -8.39 -13.31
C LEU A 248 -24.73 -9.31 -12.59
N ILE A 249 -25.24 -10.41 -12.02
CA ILE A 249 -24.41 -11.45 -11.37
C ILE A 249 -23.42 -12.05 -12.35
N TYR A 250 -23.87 -12.38 -13.56
CA TYR A 250 -23.01 -12.92 -14.61
C TYR A 250 -21.87 -11.95 -14.94
N ARG A 251 -22.16 -10.65 -15.14
CA ARG A 251 -21.13 -9.62 -15.36
C ARG A 251 -20.15 -9.53 -14.19
N PHE A 252 -20.64 -9.52 -12.94
CA PHE A 252 -19.76 -9.52 -11.76
C PHE A 252 -18.85 -10.75 -11.69
N SER A 253 -19.30 -11.91 -12.18
CA SER A 253 -18.49 -13.13 -12.19
C SER A 253 -17.31 -13.10 -13.17
N LEU A 254 -17.35 -12.19 -14.16
CA LEU A 254 -16.31 -12.03 -15.18
C LEU A 254 -15.26 -10.98 -14.83
N LEU A 255 -15.44 -10.22 -13.75
CA LEU A 255 -14.51 -9.14 -13.39
C LEU A 255 -13.19 -9.68 -12.83
N ASP A 256 -12.12 -8.93 -13.06
CA ASP A 256 -10.83 -9.19 -12.42
C ASP A 256 -10.76 -8.59 -11.00
N TYR A 257 -10.70 -9.46 -9.99
CA TYR A 257 -10.57 -9.09 -8.58
C TYR A 257 -9.12 -9.06 -8.07
N SER A 258 -8.12 -9.23 -8.94
CA SER A 258 -6.69 -9.27 -8.58
C SER A 258 -6.25 -8.02 -7.80
N GLY A 259 -6.81 -6.86 -8.11
CA GLY A 259 -6.57 -5.60 -7.40
C GLY A 259 -6.91 -5.66 -5.90
N SER A 260 -7.78 -6.58 -5.47
CA SER A 260 -8.12 -6.78 -4.06
C SER A 260 -6.93 -7.24 -3.19
N LEU A 261 -5.88 -7.78 -3.82
CA LEU A 261 -4.66 -8.20 -3.17
C LEU A 261 -3.76 -7.02 -2.77
N ASN A 262 -3.99 -5.82 -3.32
CA ASN A 262 -3.20 -4.61 -3.07
C ASN A 262 -3.55 -3.98 -1.70
N THR A 263 -3.33 -4.76 -0.65
CA THR A 263 -3.69 -4.43 0.74
C THR A 263 -2.55 -4.78 1.68
N ALA A 264 -2.51 -4.11 2.82
CA ALA A 264 -1.46 -4.35 3.82
C ALA A 264 -1.67 -5.67 4.55
N ARG A 265 -2.93 -6.10 4.76
CA ARG A 265 -3.25 -7.31 5.54
C ARG A 265 -4.30 -8.14 4.80
N GLN A 266 -5.56 -8.04 5.23
CA GLN A 266 -6.68 -8.73 4.59
C GLN A 266 -6.98 -8.14 3.22
N ASN A 267 -7.28 -9.02 2.24
CA ASN A 267 -7.69 -8.58 0.91
C ASN A 267 -8.97 -7.76 1.03
N SER A 268 -9.08 -6.74 0.18
CA SER A 268 -10.27 -5.91 0.14
C SER A 268 -10.40 -5.15 -1.17
N MET A 269 -11.65 -4.99 -1.58
CA MET A 269 -12.05 -4.15 -2.70
C MET A 269 -13.14 -3.20 -2.24
N GLY A 270 -12.84 -1.90 -2.21
CA GLY A 270 -13.81 -0.87 -1.86
C GLY A 270 -14.88 -0.69 -2.94
N ARG A 271 -15.93 0.08 -2.61
CA ARG A 271 -17.03 0.36 -3.56
C ARG A 271 -16.51 1.02 -4.83
N ALA A 272 -15.63 2.01 -4.70
CA ALA A 272 -15.12 2.75 -5.85
C ALA A 272 -14.27 1.88 -6.78
N GLU A 273 -13.46 0.97 -6.20
CA GLU A 273 -12.69 -0.01 -6.96
C GLU A 273 -13.63 -0.98 -7.71
N LEU A 274 -14.67 -1.50 -7.05
CA LEU A 274 -15.64 -2.39 -7.69
C LEU A 274 -16.37 -1.73 -8.86
N VAL A 275 -16.84 -0.49 -8.66
CA VAL A 275 -17.52 0.27 -9.72
C VAL A 275 -16.57 0.53 -10.89
N ASN A 276 -15.31 0.86 -10.60
CA ASN A 276 -14.31 1.12 -11.63
C ASN A 276 -14.06 -0.12 -12.50
N ILE A 277 -13.77 -1.28 -11.91
CA ILE A 277 -13.53 -2.50 -12.69
C ILE A 277 -14.77 -2.97 -13.47
N TYR A 278 -15.97 -2.67 -12.95
CA TYR A 278 -17.21 -2.94 -13.68
C TYR A 278 -17.35 -2.05 -14.92
N LYS A 279 -17.02 -0.76 -14.79
CA LYS A 279 -17.02 0.17 -15.93
C LYS A 279 -15.97 -0.21 -16.97
N GLU A 280 -14.74 -0.50 -16.53
CA GLU A 280 -13.67 -0.96 -17.43
C GLU A 280 -14.08 -2.21 -18.21
N TYR A 281 -14.75 -3.16 -17.55
CA TYR A 281 -15.31 -4.33 -18.21
C TYR A 281 -16.38 -3.97 -19.25
N LEU A 282 -17.30 -3.04 -18.93
CA LEU A 282 -18.31 -2.59 -19.89
C LEU A 282 -17.72 -1.84 -21.08
N ASP A 283 -16.74 -0.98 -20.85
CA ASP A 283 -16.06 -0.24 -21.91
C ASP A 283 -15.29 -1.19 -22.84
N PHE A 284 -14.64 -2.21 -22.26
CA PHE A 284 -13.97 -3.26 -23.02
C PHE A 284 -14.95 -4.01 -23.94
N ILE A 285 -16.05 -4.56 -23.41
CA ILE A 285 -17.02 -5.30 -24.25
C ILE A 285 -17.69 -4.41 -25.30
N ASN A 286 -17.90 -3.12 -25.02
CA ASN A 286 -18.49 -2.19 -25.99
C ASN A 286 -17.50 -1.80 -27.09
N SER A 287 -16.19 -1.90 -26.84
CA SER A 287 -15.15 -1.62 -27.84
C SER A 287 -14.90 -2.79 -28.82
N GLU A 288 -15.35 -3.99 -28.47
CA GLU A 288 -15.25 -5.20 -29.32
C GLU A 288 -16.47 -5.43 -30.22
N ILE A 289 -17.51 -4.58 -30.11
CA ILE A 289 -18.75 -4.61 -30.91
C ILE A 289 -18.71 -3.50 -31.96
#